data_AF-A0AA91KUB1-F1
#
_entry.id   AF-A0AA91KUB1-F1
#
_cell.length_a   1.000
_cell.length_b   1.000
_cell.length_c   1.000
_cell.angle_alpha   90.00
_cell.angle_beta   90.00
_cell.angle_gamma   90.00
#
_symmetry.space_group_name_H-M   'P 1'
#
loop_
_entity.id
_entity.type
_entity.pdbx_description
1 polymer ?
#
loop_
_entity_poly.entity_id
_entity_poly.type
_entity_poly.pdbx_seq_one_letter_code
_entity_poly.pdbx_strand_id
1 'polypeptide(L)'
;MRQPLASDVSIELATRAYAGTSHTPDRRGESEVADYVATIENFNSKLAAAADTDARMSEAVAQAERYREGYIKHLSALWSSRSRMMSTMITGPANFPVRRQEKIWKAYENRAKEFYAWQDRALKSALKAIKAVGAPAPVADPNAKTGSESKVIAGVEIVQNFDLDRVQLVFDGKPDSDTIANLKGAGWNWSPRNSAWQRKLTTNAIYSADRIVAKLAAGIQ
;
A
#
# COMPACT_ATOMS: atom_id res chain seq x y z
N MET A 1 -24.06 -5.26 -8.53
CA MET A 1 -22.64 -5.43 -8.91
C MET A 1 -22.55 -6.30 -10.14
N ARG A 2 -21.53 -6.13 -10.98
CA ARG A 2 -21.33 -6.99 -12.16
C ARG A 2 -21.07 -8.44 -11.71
N GLN A 3 -21.75 -9.38 -12.35
CA GLN A 3 -21.47 -10.81 -12.13
C GLN A 3 -20.13 -11.17 -12.77
N PRO A 4 -19.23 -11.87 -12.05
CA PRO A 4 -17.98 -12.35 -12.62
C PRO A 4 -18.25 -13.41 -13.68
N LEU A 5 -17.50 -13.34 -14.78
CA LEU A 5 -17.59 -14.33 -15.85
C LEU A 5 -16.29 -15.11 -15.93
N ALA A 6 -16.38 -16.42 -16.24
CA ALA A 6 -15.20 -17.24 -16.50
C ALA A 6 -14.33 -16.65 -17.63
N SER A 7 -14.94 -15.92 -18.58
CA SER A 7 -14.25 -15.25 -19.68
C SER A 7 -13.48 -13.98 -19.27
N ASP A 8 -13.61 -13.50 -18.02
CA ASP A 8 -12.82 -12.37 -17.53
C ASP A 8 -11.32 -12.71 -17.40
N VAL A 9 -10.98 -14.00 -17.32
CA VAL A 9 -9.61 -14.52 -17.16
C VAL A 9 -9.27 -15.50 -18.28
N SER A 10 -7.98 -15.60 -18.61
CA SER A 10 -7.52 -16.49 -19.70
C SER A 10 -7.39 -17.93 -19.22
N ILE A 11 -8.31 -18.80 -19.67
CA ILE A 11 -8.23 -20.25 -19.44
C ILE A 11 -6.93 -20.85 -20.01
N GLU A 12 -6.49 -20.41 -21.19
CA GLU A 12 -5.23 -20.88 -21.79
C GLU A 12 -4.02 -20.58 -20.91
N LEU A 13 -3.98 -19.39 -20.30
CA LEU A 13 -2.92 -19.00 -19.39
C LEU A 13 -2.97 -19.81 -18.09
N ALA A 14 -4.18 -20.06 -17.56
CA ALA A 14 -4.38 -20.90 -16.39
C ALA A 14 -3.91 -22.35 -16.66
N THR A 15 -4.31 -22.95 -17.78
CA THR A 15 -3.83 -24.28 -18.21
C THR A 15 -2.31 -24.31 -18.36
N ARG A 16 -1.73 -23.32 -19.05
CA ARG A 16 -0.27 -23.22 -19.23
C ARG A 16 0.48 -23.08 -17.89
N ALA A 17 -0.13 -22.45 -16.89
CA ALA A 17 0.45 -22.33 -15.55
C ALA A 17 0.73 -23.70 -14.90
N TYR A 18 0.01 -24.75 -15.32
CA TYR A 18 0.11 -26.09 -14.77
C TYR A 18 0.77 -27.11 -15.72
N ALA A 19 1.04 -26.75 -16.97
CA ALA A 19 1.59 -27.65 -17.99
C ALA A 19 2.91 -28.33 -17.56
N GLY A 20 3.76 -27.63 -16.81
CA GLY A 20 5.02 -28.18 -16.30
C GLY A 20 4.92 -28.92 -14.96
N THR A 21 3.78 -28.87 -14.28
CA THR A 21 3.65 -29.33 -12.88
C THR A 21 2.46 -30.26 -12.61
N SER A 22 1.62 -30.55 -13.60
CA SER A 22 0.43 -31.40 -13.47
C SER A 22 0.27 -32.31 -14.69
N HIS A 23 -0.22 -33.54 -14.50
CA HIS A 23 -0.64 -34.42 -15.59
C HIS A 23 -2.00 -34.03 -16.19
N THR A 24 -2.79 -33.22 -15.48
CA THR A 24 -4.09 -32.73 -15.95
C THR A 24 -4.13 -31.21 -15.86
N PRO A 25 -3.37 -30.50 -16.71
CA PRO A 25 -3.30 -29.04 -16.69
C PRO A 25 -4.64 -28.39 -17.01
N ASP A 26 -5.45 -28.98 -17.89
CA ASP A 26 -6.77 -28.42 -18.27
C ASP A 26 -7.72 -28.35 -17.07
N ARG A 27 -7.89 -29.47 -16.34
CA ARG A 27 -8.72 -29.49 -15.11
C ARG A 27 -8.21 -28.52 -14.04
N ARG A 28 -6.89 -28.31 -13.95
CA ARG A 28 -6.31 -27.32 -13.02
C ARG A 28 -6.64 -25.89 -13.47
N GLY A 29 -6.54 -25.61 -14.77
CA GLY A 29 -6.95 -24.33 -15.35
C GLY A 29 -8.43 -24.05 -15.11
N GLU A 30 -9.31 -25.01 -15.35
CA GLU A 30 -10.75 -24.91 -15.07
C GLU A 30 -11.02 -24.63 -13.58
N SER A 31 -10.33 -25.34 -12.68
CA SER A 31 -10.47 -25.12 -11.23
C SER A 31 -10.08 -23.70 -10.84
N GLU A 32 -8.97 -23.18 -11.37
CA GLU A 32 -8.50 -21.82 -11.10
C GLU A 32 -9.47 -20.74 -11.60
N VAL A 33 -10.10 -20.97 -12.76
CA VAL A 33 -11.12 -20.06 -13.29
C VAL A 33 -12.38 -20.10 -12.42
N ALA A 34 -12.77 -21.28 -11.93
CA ALA A 34 -13.88 -21.41 -10.98
C ALA A 34 -13.58 -20.72 -9.64
N ASP A 35 -12.35 -20.86 -9.14
CA ASP A 35 -11.88 -20.19 -7.92
C ASP A 35 -11.90 -18.66 -8.07
N TYR A 36 -11.55 -18.13 -9.25
CA TYR A 36 -11.70 -16.70 -9.57
C TYR A 36 -13.16 -16.26 -9.42
N VAL A 37 -14.10 -16.95 -10.08
CA VAL A 37 -15.53 -16.60 -10.03
C VAL A 37 -16.02 -16.59 -8.58
N ALA A 38 -15.77 -17.67 -7.83
CA ALA A 38 -16.17 -17.79 -6.43
C ALA A 38 -15.55 -16.69 -5.55
N THR A 39 -14.30 -16.32 -5.81
CA THR A 39 -13.62 -15.26 -5.05
C THR A 39 -14.25 -13.88 -5.29
N ILE A 40 -14.57 -13.55 -6.54
CA ILE A 40 -15.21 -12.28 -6.88
C ILE A 40 -16.65 -12.24 -6.34
N GLU A 41 -17.39 -13.34 -6.41
CA GLU A 41 -18.72 -13.44 -5.80
C GLU A 41 -18.66 -13.21 -4.28
N ASN A 42 -17.75 -13.88 -3.58
CA ASN A 42 -17.56 -13.70 -2.14
C ASN A 42 -17.21 -12.25 -1.78
N PHE A 43 -16.33 -11.62 -2.56
CA PHE A 43 -15.98 -10.21 -2.39
C PHE A 43 -17.20 -9.30 -2.58
N ASN A 44 -17.97 -9.52 -3.64
CA ASN A 44 -19.20 -8.78 -3.91
C ASN A 44 -20.23 -8.95 -2.79
N SER A 45 -20.42 -10.17 -2.26
CA SER A 45 -21.32 -10.41 -1.12
C SER A 45 -20.87 -9.65 0.13
N LYS A 46 -19.56 -9.59 0.42
CA LYS A 46 -19.02 -8.81 1.55
C LYS A 46 -19.26 -7.32 1.39
N LEU A 47 -19.10 -6.78 0.18
CA LEU A 47 -19.36 -5.36 -0.07
C LEU A 47 -20.85 -5.02 -0.01
N ALA A 48 -21.71 -5.90 -0.55
CA ALA A 48 -23.16 -5.73 -0.50
C ALA A 48 -23.68 -5.73 0.94
N ALA A 49 -23.14 -6.61 1.80
CA ALA A 49 -23.48 -6.65 3.22
C ALA A 49 -23.05 -5.40 4.01
N ALA A 50 -22.11 -4.61 3.49
CA ALA A 50 -21.63 -3.38 4.12
C ALA A 50 -22.32 -2.11 3.59
N ALA A 51 -23.18 -2.23 2.57
CA ALA A 51 -23.77 -1.11 1.86
C ALA A 51 -25.25 -0.93 2.22
N ASP A 52 -25.51 -0.21 3.33
CA ASP A 52 -26.88 -0.02 3.86
C ASP A 52 -27.70 1.05 3.11
N THR A 53 -27.05 1.89 2.30
CA THR A 53 -27.66 3.05 1.64
C THR A 53 -27.34 3.02 0.15
N ASP A 54 -28.21 3.57 -0.70
CA ASP A 54 -27.98 3.63 -2.16
C ASP A 54 -26.64 4.29 -2.53
N ALA A 55 -26.24 5.34 -1.80
CA ALA A 55 -24.94 5.98 -1.99
C ALA A 55 -23.76 5.03 -1.67
N ARG A 56 -23.88 4.24 -0.61
CA ARG A 56 -22.90 3.21 -0.24
C ARG A 56 -22.89 2.05 -1.24
N MET A 57 -24.04 1.68 -1.78
CA MET A 57 -24.18 0.65 -2.80
C MET A 57 -23.51 1.06 -4.12
N SER A 58 -23.67 2.32 -4.53
CA SER A 58 -22.99 2.87 -5.70
C SER A 58 -21.46 2.79 -5.55
N GLU A 59 -20.93 3.20 -4.39
CA GLU A 59 -19.50 3.08 -4.10
C GLU A 59 -19.05 1.61 -4.04
N ALA A 60 -19.87 0.73 -3.46
CA ALA A 60 -19.59 -0.70 -3.41
C ALA A 60 -19.47 -1.32 -4.82
N VAL A 61 -20.33 -0.90 -5.76
CA VAL A 61 -20.23 -1.30 -7.18
C VAL A 61 -18.92 -0.81 -7.81
N ALA A 62 -18.53 0.44 -7.56
CA ALA A 62 -17.27 0.99 -8.06
C ALA A 62 -16.04 0.25 -7.49
N GLN A 63 -16.06 -0.07 -6.19
CA GLN A 63 -14.97 -0.82 -5.54
C GLN A 63 -14.91 -2.27 -6.02
N ALA A 64 -16.05 -2.92 -6.27
CA ALA A 64 -16.12 -4.26 -6.85
C ALA A 64 -15.45 -4.33 -8.22
N GLU A 65 -15.71 -3.36 -9.11
CA GLU A 65 -15.12 -3.35 -10.45
C GLU A 65 -13.59 -3.11 -10.39
N ARG A 66 -13.15 -2.17 -9.56
CA ARG A 66 -11.71 -1.92 -9.33
C ARG A 66 -10.99 -3.16 -8.80
N TYR A 67 -11.62 -3.88 -7.87
CA TYR A 67 -11.07 -5.12 -7.33
C TYR A 67 -10.98 -6.20 -8.41
N ARG A 68 -12.04 -6.38 -9.22
CA ARG A 68 -12.07 -7.35 -10.32
C ARG A 68 -10.94 -7.12 -11.31
N GLU A 69 -10.77 -5.90 -11.82
CA GLU A 69 -9.69 -5.54 -12.75
C GLU A 69 -8.30 -5.78 -12.13
N GLY A 70 -8.12 -5.36 -10.88
CA GLY A 70 -6.88 -5.61 -10.15
C GLY A 70 -6.59 -7.10 -9.97
N TYR A 71 -7.61 -7.88 -9.65
CA TYR A 71 -7.49 -9.33 -9.44
C TYR A 71 -7.04 -10.02 -10.72
N ILE A 72 -7.66 -9.72 -11.86
CA ILE A 72 -7.29 -10.27 -13.17
C ILE A 72 -5.83 -9.96 -13.49
N LYS A 73 -5.38 -8.73 -13.25
CA LYS A 73 -3.98 -8.32 -13.47
C LYS A 73 -3.00 -9.10 -12.58
N HIS A 74 -3.31 -9.24 -11.30
CA HIS A 74 -2.46 -9.99 -10.37
C HIS A 74 -2.44 -11.49 -10.69
N LEU A 75 -3.61 -12.08 -10.95
CA LEU A 75 -3.79 -13.50 -11.27
C LEU A 75 -3.07 -13.88 -12.57
N SER A 76 -3.26 -13.10 -13.64
CA SER A 76 -2.57 -13.32 -14.93
C SER A 76 -1.06 -13.34 -14.75
N ALA A 77 -0.53 -12.45 -13.93
CA ALA A 77 0.89 -12.38 -13.68
C ALA A 77 1.40 -13.48 -12.73
N LEU A 78 0.56 -13.98 -11.83
CA LEU A 78 0.84 -15.16 -11.01
C LEU A 78 0.93 -16.41 -11.90
N TRP A 79 -0.07 -16.64 -12.76
CA TRP A 79 -0.09 -17.75 -13.73
C TRP A 79 1.08 -17.69 -14.72
N SER A 80 1.40 -16.49 -15.24
CA SER A 80 2.59 -16.30 -16.08
C SER A 80 3.87 -16.70 -15.32
N SER A 81 3.98 -16.35 -14.04
CA SER A 81 5.12 -16.77 -13.22
C SER A 81 5.19 -18.28 -13.04
N ARG A 82 4.04 -18.88 -12.73
CA ARG A 82 3.88 -20.31 -12.47
C ARG A 82 4.14 -21.17 -13.71
N SER A 83 3.79 -20.69 -14.92
CA SER A 83 3.97 -21.44 -16.17
C SER A 83 5.41 -21.84 -16.50
N ARG A 84 6.40 -21.18 -15.88
CA ARG A 84 7.83 -21.52 -16.01
C ARG A 84 8.26 -22.65 -15.07
N MET A 85 7.43 -23.01 -14.10
CA MET A 85 7.72 -24.08 -13.16
C MET A 85 7.57 -25.44 -13.84
N MET A 86 8.53 -26.32 -13.55
CA MET A 86 8.62 -27.68 -14.07
C MET A 86 8.88 -28.60 -12.89
N SER A 87 8.24 -29.77 -12.92
CA SER A 87 8.46 -30.86 -11.97
C SER A 87 9.23 -32.00 -12.65
N THR A 88 10.10 -32.66 -11.89
CA THR A 88 10.78 -33.89 -12.33
C THR A 88 9.79 -35.02 -12.61
N MET A 89 8.62 -35.01 -11.97
CA MET A 89 7.54 -35.97 -12.25
C MET A 89 6.96 -35.81 -13.67
N ILE A 90 6.98 -34.59 -14.21
CA ILE A 90 6.42 -34.27 -15.54
C ILE A 90 7.50 -34.30 -16.62
N THR A 91 8.67 -33.75 -16.32
CA THR A 91 9.76 -33.52 -17.31
C THR A 91 10.90 -34.53 -17.20
N GLY A 92 10.87 -35.42 -16.20
CA GLY A 92 11.93 -36.38 -15.91
C GLY A 92 13.08 -35.78 -15.07
N PRO A 93 13.90 -36.63 -14.44
CA PRO A 93 15.03 -36.18 -13.61
C PRO A 93 16.30 -35.86 -14.42
N ALA A 94 16.42 -36.41 -15.63
CA ALA A 94 17.63 -36.27 -16.44
C ALA A 94 17.89 -34.81 -16.82
N ASN A 95 19.08 -34.30 -16.49
CA ASN A 95 19.49 -32.91 -16.73
C ASN A 95 18.53 -31.83 -16.15
N PHE A 96 17.76 -32.17 -15.11
CA PHE A 96 16.80 -31.23 -14.53
C PHE A 96 17.50 -30.03 -13.86
N PRO A 97 17.19 -28.77 -14.23
CA PRO A 97 17.94 -27.61 -13.78
C PRO A 97 17.48 -27.11 -12.40
N VAL A 98 17.75 -27.88 -11.34
CA VAL A 98 17.28 -27.63 -9.95
C VAL A 98 17.43 -26.17 -9.52
N ARG A 99 18.65 -25.62 -9.57
CA ARG A 99 18.94 -24.23 -9.14
C ARG A 99 18.15 -23.17 -9.93
N ARG A 100 17.83 -23.43 -11.20
CA ARG A 100 17.00 -22.53 -12.02
C ARG A 100 15.55 -22.60 -11.56
N GLN A 101 15.05 -23.81 -11.32
CA GLN A 101 13.68 -24.05 -10.87
C GLN A 101 13.43 -23.48 -9.46
N GLU A 102 14.40 -23.58 -8.55
CA GLU A 102 14.33 -22.93 -7.22
C GLU A 102 14.19 -21.41 -7.33
N LYS A 103 14.94 -20.76 -8.23
CA LYS A 103 14.81 -19.31 -8.47
C LYS A 103 13.44 -18.94 -9.03
N ILE A 104 12.90 -19.73 -9.96
CA ILE A 104 11.56 -19.54 -10.53
C ILE A 104 10.51 -19.72 -9.44
N TRP A 105 10.63 -20.76 -8.61
CA TRP A 105 9.72 -21.02 -7.49
C TRP A 105 9.72 -19.87 -6.48
N LYS A 106 10.89 -19.35 -6.09
CA LYS A 106 10.99 -18.17 -5.22
C LYS A 106 10.31 -16.93 -5.83
N ALA A 107 10.46 -16.72 -7.14
CA ALA A 107 9.79 -15.62 -7.83
C ALA A 107 8.25 -15.79 -7.84
N TYR A 108 7.76 -17.02 -8.06
CA TYR A 108 6.34 -17.36 -7.92
C TYR A 108 5.83 -17.13 -6.49
N GLU A 109 6.56 -17.61 -5.48
CA GLU A 109 6.19 -17.50 -4.07
C GLU A 109 6.08 -16.03 -3.63
N ASN A 110 7.05 -15.19 -4.01
CA ASN A 110 6.99 -13.76 -3.75
C ASN A 110 5.76 -13.11 -4.40
N ARG A 111 5.43 -13.51 -5.64
CA ARG A 111 4.26 -12.98 -6.35
C ARG A 111 2.94 -13.43 -5.73
N ALA A 112 2.88 -14.67 -5.24
CA ALA A 112 1.74 -15.19 -4.50
C ALA A 112 1.55 -14.43 -3.17
N LYS A 113 2.64 -14.21 -2.42
CA LYS A 113 2.64 -13.41 -1.19
C LYS A 113 2.13 -11.98 -1.44
N GLU A 114 2.64 -11.32 -2.47
CA GLU A 114 2.17 -9.99 -2.88
C GLU A 114 0.68 -9.99 -3.23
N PHE A 115 0.21 -11.03 -3.93
CA PHE A 115 -1.18 -11.16 -4.33
C PHE A 115 -2.12 -11.30 -3.13
N TYR A 116 -1.84 -12.21 -2.19
CA TYR A 116 -2.66 -12.36 -0.98
C TYR A 116 -2.65 -11.10 -0.12
N ALA A 117 -1.48 -10.50 0.08
CA ALA A 117 -1.36 -9.25 0.82
C ALA A 117 -2.09 -8.09 0.11
N TRP A 118 -2.19 -8.11 -1.22
CA TRP A 118 -2.99 -7.16 -1.97
C TRP A 118 -4.50 -7.40 -1.77
N GLN A 119 -4.98 -8.65 -1.81
CA GLN A 119 -6.39 -8.98 -1.58
C GLN A 119 -6.87 -8.48 -0.21
N ASP A 120 -6.11 -8.74 0.85
CA ASP A 120 -6.44 -8.30 2.21
C ASP A 120 -6.52 -6.77 2.33
N ARG A 121 -5.56 -6.07 1.71
CA ARG A 121 -5.55 -4.60 1.68
C ARG A 121 -6.70 -4.04 0.87
N ALA A 122 -7.02 -4.66 -0.27
CA ALA A 122 -8.11 -4.24 -1.14
C ALA A 122 -9.46 -4.38 -0.45
N LEU A 123 -9.73 -5.51 0.23
CA LEU A 123 -10.97 -5.70 0.99
C LEU A 123 -11.10 -4.68 2.11
N LYS A 124 -10.05 -4.48 2.92
CA LYS A 124 -10.05 -3.48 4.01
C LYS A 124 -10.28 -2.08 3.48
N SER A 125 -9.62 -1.72 2.37
CA SER A 125 -9.76 -0.41 1.73
C SER A 125 -11.16 -0.20 1.17
N ALA A 126 -11.73 -1.20 0.50
CA ALA A 126 -13.08 -1.12 -0.06
C ALA A 126 -14.13 -0.95 1.02
N LEU A 127 -14.08 -1.76 2.09
CA LEU A 127 -14.98 -1.62 3.23
C LEU A 127 -14.86 -0.26 3.93
N LYS A 128 -13.63 0.27 4.04
CA LYS A 128 -13.39 1.61 4.58
C LYS A 128 -14.00 2.69 3.68
N ALA A 129 -13.84 2.59 2.37
CA ALA A 129 -14.38 3.53 1.40
C ALA A 129 -15.92 3.56 1.47
N ILE A 130 -16.57 2.40 1.47
CA ILE A 130 -18.03 2.28 1.61
C ILE A 130 -18.53 2.92 2.90
N LYS A 131 -17.87 2.63 4.04
CA LYS A 131 -18.24 3.20 5.34
C LYS A 131 -18.02 4.72 5.40
N ALA A 132 -17.04 5.24 4.69
CA ALA A 132 -16.76 6.67 4.64
C ALA A 132 -17.85 7.44 3.88
N VAL A 133 -18.58 6.79 2.96
CA VAL A 133 -19.72 7.42 2.27
C VAL A 133 -20.83 7.68 3.28
N GLY A 134 -21.13 8.97 3.47
CA GLY A 134 -22.13 9.44 4.43
C GLY A 134 -21.67 9.43 5.90
N ALA A 135 -20.40 9.09 6.17
CA ALA A 135 -19.86 9.30 7.51
C ALA A 135 -19.73 10.81 7.76
N PRO A 136 -20.21 11.35 8.90
CA PRO A 136 -19.89 12.71 9.27
C PRO A 136 -18.36 12.85 9.29
N ALA A 137 -17.85 13.97 8.77
CA ALA A 137 -16.42 14.28 8.88
C ALA A 137 -15.99 14.02 10.33
N PRO A 138 -14.81 13.41 10.57
CA PRO A 138 -14.35 13.17 11.93
C PRO A 138 -14.49 14.47 12.69
N VAL A 139 -15.35 14.48 13.71
CA VAL A 139 -15.62 15.68 14.51
C VAL A 139 -14.26 16.07 15.06
N ALA A 140 -13.69 17.17 14.55
CA ALA A 140 -12.48 17.71 15.13
C ALA A 140 -12.77 17.94 16.61
N ASP A 141 -11.88 17.45 17.49
CA ASP A 141 -12.03 17.67 18.92
C ASP A 141 -12.33 19.17 19.12
N PRO A 142 -13.43 19.57 19.81
CA PRO A 142 -13.78 20.99 19.99
C PRO A 142 -12.65 21.80 20.62
N ASN A 143 -11.68 21.13 21.26
CA ASN A 143 -10.51 21.73 21.88
C ASN A 143 -9.20 21.52 21.08
N ALA A 144 -9.26 20.95 19.87
CA ALA A 144 -8.12 20.90 18.96
C ALA A 144 -7.77 22.33 18.52
N LYS A 145 -6.61 22.81 18.98
CA LYS A 145 -6.02 24.05 18.46
C LYS A 145 -6.01 23.96 16.93
N THR A 146 -6.57 24.95 16.26
CA THR A 146 -6.61 25.05 14.79
C THR A 146 -5.65 26.17 14.37
N GLY A 147 -4.97 26.00 13.22
CA GLY A 147 -4.02 26.97 12.69
C GLY A 147 -2.55 26.67 13.00
N SER A 148 -1.73 27.72 13.09
CA SER A 148 -0.29 27.62 13.32
C SER A 148 0.23 28.68 14.28
N GLU A 149 1.07 28.27 15.23
CA GLU A 149 1.85 29.18 16.07
C GLU A 149 3.30 29.15 15.56
N SER A 150 3.90 30.29 15.20
CA SER A 150 5.29 30.36 14.77
C SER A 150 6.15 31.25 15.67
N LYS A 151 7.43 30.91 15.77
CA LYS A 151 8.47 31.72 16.42
C LYS A 151 9.76 31.66 15.63
N VAL A 152 10.46 32.78 15.50
CA VAL A 152 11.73 32.87 14.77
C VAL A 152 12.87 32.98 15.77
N ILE A 153 13.87 32.11 15.66
CA ILE A 153 15.09 32.13 16.47
C ILE A 153 16.27 31.93 15.54
N ALA A 154 17.28 32.82 15.60
CA ALA A 154 18.50 32.76 14.77
C ALA A 154 18.25 32.55 13.26
N GLY A 155 17.21 33.20 12.71
CA GLY A 155 16.85 33.08 11.28
C GLY A 155 16.15 31.77 10.89
N VAL A 156 15.84 30.90 11.86
CA VAL A 156 15.06 29.68 11.67
C VAL A 156 13.65 29.89 12.23
N GLU A 157 12.64 29.67 11.41
CA GLU A 157 11.25 29.72 11.84
C GLU A 157 10.79 28.35 12.33
N ILE A 158 10.34 28.29 13.58
CA ILE A 158 9.75 27.13 14.22
C ILE A 158 8.24 27.28 14.17
N VAL A 159 7.57 26.48 13.34
CA VAL A 159 6.11 26.50 13.14
C VAL A 159 5.48 25.28 13.80
N GLN A 160 4.60 25.49 14.77
CA GLN A 160 3.69 24.47 15.30
C GLN A 160 2.42 24.49 14.45
N ASN A 161 2.32 23.57 13.51
CA ASN A 161 1.18 23.44 12.61
C ASN A 161 0.21 22.39 13.17
N PHE A 162 -0.88 22.87 13.77
CA PHE A 162 -1.87 22.01 14.40
C PHE A 162 -2.74 21.28 13.37
N ASP A 163 -2.99 21.91 12.22
CA ASP A 163 -3.78 21.32 11.13
C ASP A 163 -3.08 20.12 10.49
N LEU A 164 -1.74 20.17 10.39
CA LEU A 164 -0.92 19.07 9.90
C LEU A 164 -0.46 18.12 11.01
N ASP A 165 -0.71 18.43 12.29
CA ASP A 165 -0.14 17.74 13.45
C ASP A 165 1.41 17.66 13.36
N ARG A 166 2.07 18.77 12.99
CA ARG A 166 3.54 18.83 12.80
C ARG A 166 4.19 20.03 13.50
N VAL A 167 5.39 19.81 14.06
CA VAL A 167 6.36 20.91 14.23
C VAL A 167 7.20 20.98 12.96
N GLN A 168 7.42 22.18 12.44
CA GLN A 168 8.19 22.45 11.23
C GLN A 168 9.32 23.43 11.54
N LEU A 169 10.50 23.19 10.99
CA LEU A 169 11.64 24.11 10.98
C LEU A 169 11.86 24.59 9.56
N VAL A 170 11.64 25.87 9.32
CA VAL A 170 11.85 26.54 8.04
C VAL A 170 13.16 27.33 8.14
N PHE A 171 14.05 27.07 7.19
CA PHE A 171 15.36 27.72 7.10
C PHE A 171 15.38 28.63 5.87
N ASP A 172 16.10 29.74 5.95
CA ASP A 172 16.39 30.60 4.80
C ASP A 172 17.47 29.96 3.92
N GLY A 173 17.07 28.92 3.19
CA GLY A 173 17.96 28.12 2.34
C GLY A 173 18.41 26.80 2.97
N LYS A 174 19.42 26.18 2.34
CA LYS A 174 19.92 24.86 2.75
C LYS A 174 20.79 25.00 4.01
N PRO A 175 20.44 24.34 5.14
CA PRO A 175 21.29 24.34 6.32
C PRO A 175 22.65 23.68 6.03
N ASP A 176 23.66 24.00 6.83
CA ASP A 176 24.96 23.36 6.74
C ASP A 176 24.89 21.84 7.05
N SER A 177 25.96 21.13 6.67
CA SER A 177 26.01 19.66 6.78
C SER A 177 25.86 19.16 8.23
N ASP A 178 26.41 19.89 9.20
CA ASP A 178 26.38 19.48 10.61
C ASP A 178 24.98 19.68 11.19
N THR A 179 24.30 20.77 10.82
CA THR A 179 22.90 20.99 11.14
C THR A 179 21.99 19.92 10.55
N ILE A 180 22.21 19.53 9.30
CA ILE A 180 21.46 18.44 8.66
C ILE A 180 21.69 17.12 9.40
N ALA A 181 22.93 16.81 9.79
CA ALA A 181 23.25 15.60 10.55
C ALA A 181 22.55 15.60 11.91
N ASN A 182 22.55 16.73 12.62
CA ASN A 182 21.86 16.91 13.90
C ASN A 182 20.34 16.73 13.76
N LEU A 183 19.73 17.33 12.73
CA LEU A 183 18.30 17.19 12.46
C LEU A 183 17.92 15.72 12.20
N LYS A 184 18.67 15.03 11.34
CA LYS A 184 18.47 13.60 11.06
C LYS A 184 18.64 12.75 12.32
N GLY A 185 19.69 12.99 13.11
CA GLY A 185 19.95 12.29 14.36
C GLY A 185 18.85 12.51 15.41
N ALA A 186 18.19 13.67 15.39
CA ALA A 186 17.06 13.99 16.26
C ALA A 186 15.68 13.57 15.69
N GLY A 187 15.66 12.84 14.57
CA GLY A 187 14.45 12.27 13.97
C GLY A 187 13.60 13.26 13.18
N TRP A 188 14.18 14.35 12.68
CA TRP A 188 13.52 15.28 11.76
C TRP A 188 13.59 14.78 10.32
N ASN A 189 12.49 14.93 9.58
CA ASN A 189 12.40 14.54 8.17
C ASN A 189 12.17 15.75 7.27
N TRP A 190 12.93 15.87 6.19
CA TRP A 190 12.69 16.89 5.18
C TRP A 190 11.39 16.63 4.41
N SER A 191 10.56 17.68 4.25
CA SER A 191 9.34 17.67 3.46
C SER A 191 9.49 18.58 2.25
N PRO A 192 9.67 18.05 1.03
CA PRO A 192 9.76 18.87 -0.17
C PRO A 192 8.49 19.69 -0.45
N ARG A 193 7.32 19.13 -0.11
CA ARG A 193 6.01 19.78 -0.31
C ARG A 193 5.82 21.01 0.60
N ASN A 194 6.38 20.96 1.81
CA ASN A 194 6.23 22.02 2.80
C ASN A 194 7.51 22.86 2.94
N SER A 195 8.54 22.58 2.13
CA SER A 195 9.87 23.21 2.19
C SER A 195 10.44 23.34 3.62
N ALA A 196 10.22 22.33 4.46
CA ALA A 196 10.56 22.39 5.88
C ALA A 196 11.01 21.03 6.43
N TRP A 197 11.83 21.06 7.47
CA TRP A 197 12.09 19.89 8.30
C TRP A 197 10.93 19.70 9.26
N GLN A 198 10.29 18.52 9.26
CA GLN A 198 9.08 18.29 10.04
C GLN A 198 9.14 17.01 10.91
N ARG A 199 8.45 17.08 12.04
CA ARG A 199 8.22 15.95 12.97
C ARG A 199 6.80 16.03 13.53
N LYS A 200 6.24 14.91 14.00
CA LYS A 200 4.91 14.87 14.66
C LYS A 200 4.85 15.89 15.81
N LEU A 201 3.77 16.67 15.89
CA LEU A 201 3.53 17.64 16.95
C LEU A 201 3.45 16.91 18.29
N THR A 202 4.54 17.02 19.05
CA THR A 202 4.70 16.43 20.38
C THR A 202 5.53 17.39 21.20
N THR A 203 5.35 17.38 22.51
CA THR A 203 6.16 18.17 23.44
C THR A 203 7.66 17.95 23.23
N ASN A 204 8.09 16.72 22.99
CA ASN A 204 9.48 16.38 22.67
C ASN A 204 9.96 16.99 21.34
N ALA A 205 9.11 17.03 20.31
CA ALA A 205 9.48 17.67 19.04
C ALA A 205 9.68 19.19 19.21
N ILE A 206 8.84 19.85 20.02
CA ILE A 206 8.95 21.28 20.32
C ILE A 206 10.26 21.55 21.07
N TYR A 207 10.55 20.81 22.15
CA TYR A 207 11.81 20.96 22.88
C TYR A 207 13.04 20.63 22.02
N SER A 208 12.93 19.64 21.12
CA SER A 208 14.00 19.28 20.18
C SER A 208 14.27 20.40 19.18
N ALA A 209 13.22 21.02 18.63
CA ALA A 209 13.33 22.19 17.76
C ALA A 209 14.07 23.33 18.48
N ASP A 210 13.60 23.69 19.67
CA ASP A 210 14.18 24.77 20.46
C ASP A 210 15.65 24.54 20.76
N ARG A 211 16.01 23.33 21.17
CA ARG A 211 17.40 22.97 21.48
C ARG A 211 18.30 23.04 20.24
N ILE A 212 17.83 22.55 19.10
CA ILE A 212 18.63 22.57 17.85
C ILE A 212 18.85 24.01 17.42
N VAL A 213 17.79 24.82 17.39
CA VAL A 213 17.90 26.23 16.95
C VAL A 213 18.70 27.07 17.96
N ALA A 214 18.57 26.82 19.27
CA ALA A 214 19.40 27.46 20.28
C ALA A 214 20.89 27.10 20.15
N LYS A 215 21.21 25.84 19.80
CA LYS A 215 22.60 25.43 19.52
C LYS A 215 23.17 26.15 18.29
N LEU A 216 22.34 26.38 17.27
CA LEU A 216 22.73 27.20 16.11
C LEU A 216 23.00 28.64 16.54
N ALA A 217 22.11 29.24 17.35
CA ALA A 217 22.30 30.59 17.87
C ALA A 217 23.61 30.73 18.68
N ALA A 218 23.95 29.73 19.50
CA ALA A 218 25.15 29.73 20.34
C ALA A 218 26.46 29.46 19.59
N GLY A 219 26.40 28.82 18.41
CA GLY A 219 27.56 28.54 17.56
C GLY A 219 27.90 29.65 16.56
N ILE A 220 27.15 30.76 16.56
CA ILE A 220 27.33 31.92 15.68
C ILE A 220 28.21 33.02 16.34
N GLN A 221 28.80 32.75 17.53
CA GLN A 221 29.78 33.65 18.17
C GLN A 221 31.21 33.42 17.71
#